data_AF-A0A8T9CGP6-F1
#
_entry.id   AF-A0A8T9CGP6-F1
#
_cell.length_a   1.000
_cell.length_b   1.000
_cell.length_c   1.000
_cell.angle_alpha   90.00
_cell.angle_beta   90.00
_cell.angle_gamma   90.00
#
_symmetry.space_group_name_H-M   'P 1'
#
loop_
_entity.id
_entity.type
_entity.pdbx_description
1 polymer ?
#
loop_
_entity_poly.entity_id
_entity_poly.type
_entity_poly.pdbx_seq_one_letter_code
_entity_poly.pdbx_strand_id
1 'polypeptide(L)'
;MCPTHDPGQDKSSSVCRFARLFESSSLLDNIHDILNSPEAGHAPNREELMLNFQTLINLQTIVTEEVGDGVQLYSGAIALSNAALLVAFEHGTKVPHMPGETDECNTCANSSLISVLSSMTSSIGIFKLGMQVIDFNLFQPLVAFSVYKAASIVTMRLLSGDCDILDEGLNVLRSLRWLLKEVGKRWLCC
;
A
#
# COMPACT_ATOMS: atom_id res chain seq x y z
N MET A 1 15.04 8.19 22.55
CA MET A 1 14.79 6.86 21.97
C MET A 1 13.33 6.55 22.23
N CYS A 2 12.52 6.32 21.19
CA CYS A 2 11.14 5.86 21.38
C CYS A 2 11.18 4.48 22.05
N PRO A 3 10.47 4.27 23.17
CA PRO A 3 10.46 2.98 23.88
C PRO A 3 9.95 1.82 23.02
N THR A 4 9.25 2.12 21.92
CA THR A 4 8.51 1.19 21.05
C THR A 4 9.34 0.09 20.41
N HIS A 5 10.67 0.23 20.37
CA HIS A 5 11.58 -0.82 19.90
C HIS A 5 12.06 -1.78 20.99
N ASP A 6 11.70 -1.57 22.26
CA ASP A 6 12.09 -2.49 23.33
C ASP A 6 11.45 -3.87 23.14
N PRO A 7 12.20 -4.98 23.38
CA PRO A 7 11.69 -6.34 23.23
C PRO A 7 10.59 -6.71 24.24
N GLY A 8 10.54 -6.03 25.39
CA GLY A 8 9.60 -6.32 26.47
C GLY A 8 8.30 -5.51 26.43
N GLN A 9 8.11 -4.64 25.44
CA GLN A 9 6.95 -3.76 25.38
C GLN A 9 5.77 -4.45 24.67
N ASP A 10 4.57 -4.23 25.19
CA ASP A 10 3.33 -4.64 24.53
C ASP A 10 3.18 -3.92 23.17
N LYS A 11 3.41 -4.67 22.09
CA LYS A 11 3.30 -4.19 20.71
C LYS A 11 1.85 -3.87 20.31
N SER A 12 0.87 -4.37 21.05
CA SER A 12 -0.54 -4.04 20.86
C SER A 12 -0.97 -2.74 21.54
N SER A 13 -0.10 -2.13 22.36
CA SER A 13 -0.39 -0.89 23.07
C SER A 13 -0.65 0.28 22.11
N SER A 14 -1.49 1.23 22.55
CA SER A 14 -1.82 2.42 21.77
C SER A 14 -0.59 3.26 21.40
N VAL A 15 0.41 3.30 22.27
CA VAL A 15 1.68 4.01 22.04
C VAL A 15 2.47 3.37 20.90
N CYS A 16 2.59 2.04 20.89
CA CYS A 16 3.24 1.31 19.81
C CYS A 16 2.50 1.53 18.48
N ARG A 17 1.16 1.36 18.47
CA ARG A 17 0.33 1.57 17.27
C ARG A 17 0.44 3.00 16.72
N PHE A 18 0.46 4.00 17.61
CA PHE A 18 0.65 5.39 17.21
C PHE A 18 2.04 5.64 16.63
N ALA A 19 3.09 5.08 17.23
CA ALA A 19 4.45 5.19 16.69
C ALA A 19 4.56 4.58 15.29
N ARG A 20 3.97 3.39 15.07
CA ARG A 20 3.92 2.77 13.73
C ARG A 20 3.18 3.61 12.71
N LEU A 21 2.06 4.20 13.12
CA LEU A 21 1.31 5.12 12.27
C LEU A 21 2.16 6.34 11.89
N PHE A 22 2.86 6.92 12.87
CA PHE A 22 3.74 8.07 12.65
C PHE A 22 4.94 7.73 11.76
N GLU A 23 5.58 6.58 11.97
CA GLU A 23 6.66 6.07 11.12
C GLU A 23 6.20 5.89 9.66
N SER A 24 5.05 5.25 9.45
CA SER A 24 4.46 5.11 8.11
C SER A 24 4.10 6.45 7.47
N SER A 25 3.60 7.41 8.26
CA SER A 25 3.27 8.76 7.77
C SER A 25 4.52 9.51 7.32
N SER A 26 5.58 9.49 8.13
CA SER A 26 6.85 10.14 7.82
C SER A 26 7.47 9.58 6.53
N LEU A 27 7.40 8.26 6.33
CA LEU A 27 7.86 7.63 5.09
C LEU A 27 7.01 8.03 3.87
N LEU A 28 5.68 8.14 4.04
CA LEU A 28 4.80 8.65 2.98
C LEU A 28 5.16 10.09 2.61
N ASP A 29 5.36 10.96 3.60
CA ASP A 29 5.73 12.36 3.39
C ASP A 29 7.07 12.46 2.66
N ASN A 30 8.09 11.72 3.09
CA ASN A 30 9.40 11.67 2.42
C ASN A 30 9.28 11.20 0.97
N ILE A 31 8.53 10.13 0.71
CA ILE A 31 8.30 9.63 -0.66
C ILE A 31 7.59 10.71 -1.50
N HIS A 32 6.56 11.33 -0.95
CA HIS A 32 5.83 12.39 -1.64
C HIS A 32 6.74 13.58 -1.98
N ASP A 33 7.59 14.00 -1.04
CA ASP A 33 8.52 15.10 -1.22
C ASP A 33 9.58 14.77 -2.26
N ILE A 34 10.18 13.58 -2.23
CA ILE A 34 11.17 13.16 -3.25
C ILE A 34 10.55 13.13 -4.64
N LEU A 35 9.31 12.65 -4.78
CA LEU A 35 8.63 12.54 -6.07
C LEU A 35 8.17 13.90 -6.62
N ASN A 36 7.81 14.84 -5.75
CA ASN A 36 7.25 16.14 -6.15
C ASN A 36 8.21 17.33 -5.95
N SER A 37 9.43 17.09 -5.48
CA SER A 37 10.41 18.14 -5.26
C SER A 37 10.73 18.86 -6.58
N PRO A 38 10.58 20.19 -6.65
CA PRO A 38 10.79 20.98 -7.86
C PRO A 38 12.27 21.23 -8.19
N GLU A 39 13.20 20.37 -7.76
CA GLU A 39 14.63 20.54 -8.04
C GLU A 39 14.91 20.50 -9.54
N ALA A 40 14.95 21.70 -10.11
CA ALA A 40 15.19 21.98 -11.52
C ALA A 40 16.49 21.29 -11.98
N GLY A 41 16.33 20.19 -12.72
CA GLY A 41 17.40 19.58 -13.51
C GLY A 41 18.05 18.31 -12.95
N HIS A 42 17.66 17.82 -11.76
CA HIS A 42 18.12 16.53 -11.25
C HIS A 42 16.97 15.53 -11.20
N ALA A 43 17.21 14.31 -11.70
CA ALA A 43 16.27 13.20 -11.52
C ALA A 43 16.01 12.99 -10.01
N PRO A 44 14.81 12.53 -9.60
CA PRO A 44 14.51 12.26 -8.19
C PRO A 44 15.61 11.40 -7.58
N ASN A 45 15.99 11.67 -6.33
CA ASN A 45 17.05 10.95 -5.63
C ASN A 45 16.68 9.47 -5.50
N ARG A 46 17.06 8.67 -6.51
CA ARG A 46 16.64 7.27 -6.67
C ARG A 46 17.10 6.41 -5.51
N GLU A 47 18.30 6.67 -4.99
CA GLU A 47 18.86 5.94 -3.86
C GLU A 47 18.06 6.17 -2.58
N GLU A 48 17.71 7.43 -2.31
CA GLU A 48 16.88 7.80 -1.17
C GLU A 48 15.45 7.27 -1.31
N LEU A 49 14.90 7.28 -2.52
CA LEU A 49 13.59 6.70 -2.81
C LEU A 49 13.58 5.18 -2.56
N MET A 50 14.61 4.47 -3.04
CA MET A 50 14.77 3.02 -2.80
C MET A 50 14.93 2.69 -1.32
N LEU A 51 15.70 3.50 -0.57
CA LEU A 51 15.85 3.33 0.87
C LEU A 51 14.52 3.51 1.61
N ASN A 52 13.73 4.52 1.22
CA ASN A 52 12.40 4.72 1.78
C ASN A 52 11.47 3.54 1.47
N PHE A 53 11.49 2.98 0.25
CA PHE A 53 10.72 1.78 -0.07
C PHE A 53 11.12 0.57 0.76
N GLN A 54 12.41 0.30 0.90
CA GLN A 54 12.88 -0.83 1.69
C GLN A 54 12.48 -0.68 3.16
N THR A 55 12.62 0.52 3.71
CA THR A 55 12.18 0.85 5.07
C THR A 55 10.68 0.62 5.24
N LEU A 56 9.89 1.04 4.25
CA LEU A 56 8.44 0.91 4.28
C LEU A 56 7.96 -0.55 4.19
N ILE A 57 8.61 -1.36 3.36
CA ILE A 57 8.34 -2.81 3.26
C ILE A 57 8.68 -3.49 4.58
N ASN A 58 9.84 -3.19 5.16
CA ASN A 58 10.24 -3.74 6.46
C ASN A 58 9.26 -3.35 7.57
N LEU A 59 8.84 -2.07 7.59
CA LEU A 59 7.84 -1.58 8.54
C LEU A 59 6.50 -2.28 8.35
N GLN A 60 6.06 -2.50 7.11
CA GLN A 60 4.83 -3.21 6.81
C GLN A 60 4.88 -4.66 7.34
N THR A 61 5.99 -5.37 7.15
CA THR A 61 6.18 -6.71 7.72
C THR A 61 6.05 -6.70 9.24
N ILE A 62 6.75 -5.79 9.91
CA ILE A 62 6.70 -5.64 11.38
C ILE A 62 5.28 -5.35 11.84
N VAL A 63 4.61 -4.37 11.25
CA VAL A 63 3.25 -3.99 11.64
C VAL A 63 2.27 -5.13 11.39
N THR A 64 2.44 -5.89 10.32
CA THR A 64 1.60 -7.05 10.00
C THR A 64 1.67 -8.11 11.10
N GLU A 65 2.88 -8.39 11.60
CA GLU A 65 3.10 -9.29 12.73
C GLU A 65 2.52 -8.71 14.04
N GLU A 66 2.67 -7.41 14.28
CA GLU A 66 2.20 -6.74 15.51
C GLU A 66 0.67 -6.64 15.61
N VAL A 67 -0.03 -6.47 14.50
CA VAL A 67 -1.51 -6.37 14.50
C VAL A 67 -2.19 -7.75 14.50
N GLY A 68 -1.53 -8.77 13.95
CA GLY A 68 -2.08 -10.11 13.81
C GLY A 68 -3.06 -10.28 12.65
N ASP A 69 -3.44 -11.52 12.39
CA ASP A 69 -4.28 -11.88 11.24
C ASP A 69 -5.71 -11.36 11.37
N GLY A 70 -6.29 -10.96 10.23
CA GLY A 70 -7.70 -10.56 10.13
C GLY A 70 -8.01 -9.11 10.51
N VAL A 71 -7.11 -8.38 11.16
CA VAL A 71 -7.30 -6.96 11.51
C VAL A 71 -6.44 -5.99 10.70
N GLN A 72 -5.64 -6.51 9.78
CA GLN A 72 -4.73 -5.74 8.91
C GLN A 72 -5.46 -4.63 8.16
N LEU A 73 -6.69 -4.88 7.71
CA LEU A 73 -7.52 -3.90 6.99
C LEU A 73 -7.84 -2.64 7.82
N TYR A 74 -7.80 -2.74 9.15
CA TYR A 74 -8.06 -1.61 10.06
C TYR A 74 -6.78 -0.89 10.52
N SER A 75 -5.61 -1.40 10.14
CA SER A 75 -4.33 -0.80 10.53
C SER A 75 -4.03 0.43 9.68
N GLY A 76 -4.05 1.60 10.31
CA GLY A 76 -3.70 2.85 9.64
C GLY A 76 -2.25 2.90 9.16
N ALA A 77 -1.33 2.28 9.90
CA ALA A 77 0.08 2.18 9.49
C ALA A 77 0.22 1.37 8.20
N ILE A 78 -0.47 0.22 8.08
CA ILE A 78 -0.51 -0.58 6.84
C ILE A 78 -1.17 0.22 5.71
N ALA A 79 -2.27 0.93 6.00
CA ALA A 79 -2.97 1.74 5.01
C ALA A 79 -2.10 2.87 4.44
N LEU A 80 -1.32 3.55 5.28
CA LEU A 80 -0.35 4.57 4.90
C LEU A 80 0.81 3.98 4.09
N SER A 81 1.38 2.86 4.54
CA SER A 81 2.44 2.18 3.80
C SER A 81 1.98 1.75 2.41
N ASN A 82 0.77 1.19 2.32
CA ASN A 82 0.16 0.87 1.04
C ASN A 82 -0.06 2.11 0.16
N ALA A 83 -0.55 3.22 0.73
CA ALA A 83 -0.76 4.46 0.00
C ALA A 83 0.56 4.99 -0.59
N ALA A 84 1.64 4.99 0.19
CA ALA A 84 2.96 5.44 -0.25
C ALA A 84 3.50 4.60 -1.42
N LEU A 85 3.44 3.26 -1.32
CA LEU A 85 3.89 2.37 -2.40
C LEU A 85 3.05 2.56 -3.68
N LEU A 86 1.73 2.71 -3.55
CA LEU A 86 0.85 2.91 -4.70
C LEU A 86 1.06 4.27 -5.38
N VAL A 87 1.25 5.34 -4.60
CA VAL A 87 1.58 6.68 -5.12
C VAL A 87 2.90 6.65 -5.88
N ALA A 88 3.91 5.99 -5.31
CA ALA A 88 5.20 5.85 -5.96
C ALA A 88 5.12 5.06 -7.27
N PHE A 89 4.36 3.95 -7.28
CA PHE A 89 4.15 3.17 -8.50
C PHE A 89 3.47 3.99 -9.59
N GLU A 90 2.42 4.73 -9.25
CA GLU A 90 1.73 5.60 -10.20
C GLU A 90 2.64 6.71 -10.74
N HIS A 91 3.54 7.25 -9.92
CA HIS A 91 4.52 8.22 -10.40
C HIS A 91 5.50 7.57 -11.38
N GLY A 92 6.01 6.38 -11.06
CA GLY A 92 6.90 5.61 -11.92
C GLY A 92 6.31 5.30 -13.30
N THR A 93 5.03 4.96 -13.39
CA THR A 93 4.37 4.65 -14.68
C THR A 93 4.15 5.88 -15.58
N LYS A 94 4.26 7.11 -15.04
CA LYS A 94 4.12 8.35 -15.81
C LYS A 94 5.44 8.86 -16.40
N VAL A 95 6.58 8.34 -15.92
CA VAL A 95 7.90 8.74 -16.42
C VAL A 95 8.21 7.95 -17.70
N PRO A 96 8.55 8.60 -18.83
CA PRO A 96 8.95 7.90 -20.06
C PRO A 96 10.16 7.01 -19.79
N HIS A 97 10.10 5.75 -20.23
CA HIS A 97 11.23 4.83 -20.11
C HIS A 97 12.43 5.39 -20.88
N MET A 98 13.53 5.62 -20.17
CA MET A 98 14.78 6.04 -20.81
C MET A 98 15.52 4.80 -21.32
N PRO A 99 15.99 4.77 -22.58
CA PRO A 99 16.75 3.63 -23.09
C PRO A 99 18.05 3.48 -22.28
N GLY A 100 18.14 2.40 -21.50
CA GLY A 100 19.25 2.14 -20.58
C GLY A 100 18.85 1.98 -19.11
N GLU A 101 17.57 2.17 -18.76
CA GLU A 101 17.05 1.78 -17.45
C GLU A 101 17.08 0.26 -17.27
N THR A 102 17.67 -0.19 -16.18
CA THR A 102 17.93 -1.59 -15.88
C THR A 102 16.63 -2.36 -15.62
N ASP A 103 16.45 -3.48 -16.31
CA ASP A 103 15.34 -4.44 -16.13
C ASP A 103 15.12 -4.83 -14.65
N GLU A 104 16.17 -4.76 -13.83
CA GLU A 104 16.14 -5.06 -12.40
C GLU A 104 15.26 -4.10 -11.58
N CYS A 105 15.28 -2.79 -11.87
CA CYS A 105 14.49 -1.79 -11.13
C CYS A 105 12.98 -1.99 -11.39
N ASN A 106 12.62 -2.20 -12.64
CA ASN A 106 11.25 -2.51 -13.05
C ASN A 106 10.76 -3.84 -12.45
N THR A 107 11.63 -4.85 -12.40
CA THR A 107 11.31 -6.13 -11.77
C THR A 107 11.06 -5.98 -10.27
N CYS A 108 11.88 -5.21 -9.57
CA CYS A 108 11.72 -4.92 -8.14
C CYS A 108 10.40 -4.18 -7.86
N ALA A 109 10.12 -3.11 -8.60
CA ALA A 109 8.88 -2.34 -8.45
C ALA A 109 7.62 -3.18 -8.74
N ASN A 110 7.68 -4.05 -9.76
CA ASN A 110 6.60 -4.98 -10.06
C ASN A 110 6.39 -6.01 -8.96
N SER A 111 7.46 -6.59 -8.42
CA SER A 111 7.39 -7.53 -7.29
C SER A 111 6.76 -6.89 -6.06
N SER A 112 7.19 -5.67 -5.71
CA SER A 112 6.61 -4.90 -4.60
C SER A 112 5.12 -4.62 -4.81
N LEU A 113 4.72 -4.22 -6.02
CA LEU A 113 3.31 -4.00 -6.33
C LEU A 113 2.49 -5.29 -6.23
N ILE A 114 2.98 -6.41 -6.77
CA ILE A 114 2.32 -7.72 -6.67
C ILE A 114 2.14 -8.10 -5.20
N SER A 115 3.17 -7.91 -4.38
CA SER A 115 3.11 -8.17 -2.93
C SER A 115 2.02 -7.34 -2.24
N VAL A 116 1.96 -6.02 -2.50
CA VAL A 116 0.94 -5.13 -1.95
C VAL A 116 -0.46 -5.56 -2.37
N LEU A 117 -0.66 -5.85 -3.66
CA LEU A 117 -1.96 -6.28 -4.19
C LEU A 117 -2.38 -7.63 -3.60
N SER A 118 -1.46 -8.57 -3.46
CA SER A 118 -1.69 -9.87 -2.84
C SER A 118 -2.08 -9.73 -1.37
N SER A 119 -1.36 -8.90 -0.60
CA SER A 119 -1.67 -8.61 0.81
C SER A 119 -3.06 -7.98 0.97
N MET A 120 -3.37 -6.95 0.17
CA MET A 120 -4.69 -6.31 0.17
C MET A 120 -5.81 -7.28 -0.16
N THR A 121 -5.66 -8.05 -1.24
CA THR A 121 -6.70 -8.97 -1.70
C THR A 121 -6.89 -10.15 -0.74
N SER A 122 -5.83 -10.60 -0.08
CA SER A 122 -5.90 -11.61 0.99
C SER A 122 -6.67 -11.07 2.20
N SER A 123 -6.36 -9.85 2.65
CA SER A 123 -7.09 -9.17 3.73
C SER A 123 -8.57 -8.98 3.40
N ILE A 124 -8.89 -8.56 2.17
CA ILE A 124 -10.26 -8.40 1.68
C ILE A 124 -10.98 -9.75 1.57
N GLY A 125 -10.25 -10.80 1.17
CA GLY A 125 -10.76 -12.15 0.98
C GLY A 125 -11.46 -12.69 2.22
N ILE A 126 -10.96 -12.36 3.42
CA ILE A 126 -11.54 -12.76 4.70
C ILE A 126 -12.98 -12.25 4.83
N PHE A 127 -13.23 -11.00 4.45
CA PHE A 127 -14.58 -10.40 4.49
C PHE A 127 -15.45 -10.90 3.33
N LYS A 128 -14.86 -11.03 2.14
CA LYS A 128 -15.58 -11.46 0.93
C LYS A 128 -16.11 -12.89 1.05
N LEU A 129 -15.38 -13.77 1.72
CA LEU A 129 -15.78 -15.15 1.98
C LEU A 129 -16.73 -15.29 3.18
N GLY A 130 -17.08 -14.19 3.85
CA GLY A 130 -17.95 -14.20 5.03
C GLY A 130 -17.29 -14.77 6.28
N MET A 131 -15.95 -14.89 6.31
CA MET A 131 -15.23 -15.33 7.51
C MET A 131 -15.22 -14.23 8.58
N GLN A 132 -15.33 -12.97 8.17
CA GLN A 132 -15.53 -11.83 9.07
C GLN A 132 -16.53 -10.84 8.48
N VAL A 133 -17.16 -10.06 9.36
CA VAL A 133 -18.00 -8.91 8.99
C VAL A 133 -17.15 -7.65 9.07
N ILE A 134 -17.30 -6.75 8.09
CA ILE A 134 -16.61 -5.46 8.09
C ILE A 134 -17.22 -4.58 9.19
N ASP A 135 -16.41 -4.20 10.17
CA ASP A 135 -16.77 -3.18 11.15
C ASP A 135 -16.47 -1.80 10.56
N PHE A 136 -17.51 -1.18 10.00
CA PHE A 136 -17.39 0.15 9.40
C PHE A 136 -17.07 1.27 10.41
N ASN A 137 -17.20 1.04 11.72
CA ASN A 137 -16.79 2.03 12.72
C ASN A 137 -15.26 2.09 12.88
N LEU A 138 -14.57 1.00 12.55
CA LEU A 138 -13.12 0.90 12.55
C LEU A 138 -12.52 1.11 11.15
N PHE A 139 -13.38 1.14 10.13
CA PHE A 139 -12.96 1.27 8.74
C PHE A 139 -12.52 2.69 8.40
N GLN A 140 -11.21 2.87 8.20
CA GLN A 140 -10.63 4.18 7.95
C GLN A 140 -10.82 4.60 6.48
N PRO A 141 -11.15 5.88 6.18
CA PRO A 141 -11.28 6.37 4.81
C PRO A 141 -10.03 6.14 3.94
N LEU A 142 -8.84 6.17 4.56
CA LEU A 142 -7.58 5.90 3.89
C LEU A 142 -7.52 4.49 3.28
N VAL A 143 -8.17 3.50 3.90
CA VAL A 143 -8.23 2.13 3.37
C VAL A 143 -9.02 2.10 2.06
N ALA A 144 -10.17 2.78 2.01
CA ALA A 144 -10.93 2.93 0.76
C ALA A 144 -10.11 3.64 -0.32
N PHE A 145 -9.38 4.69 0.05
CA PHE A 145 -8.49 5.39 -0.88
C PHE A 145 -7.41 4.48 -1.44
N SER A 146 -6.70 3.73 -0.58
CA SER A 146 -5.63 2.80 -1.01
C SER A 146 -6.17 1.69 -1.91
N VAL A 147 -7.35 1.14 -1.59
CA VAL A 147 -8.01 0.11 -2.41
C VAL A 147 -8.46 0.68 -3.76
N TYR A 148 -8.97 1.91 -3.78
CA TYR A 148 -9.30 2.61 -5.02
C TYR A 148 -8.07 2.85 -5.89
N LYS A 149 -6.96 3.33 -5.31
CA LYS A 149 -5.70 3.51 -6.02
C LYS A 149 -5.16 2.20 -6.59
N ALA A 150 -5.15 1.13 -5.80
CA ALA A 150 -4.78 -0.19 -6.26
C ALA A 150 -5.64 -0.66 -7.44
N ALA A 151 -6.96 -0.49 -7.35
CA ALA A 151 -7.87 -0.86 -8.44
C ALA A 151 -7.61 -0.06 -9.71
N SER A 152 -7.29 1.24 -9.59
CA SER A 152 -6.91 2.10 -10.71
C SER A 152 -5.62 1.63 -11.38
N ILE A 153 -4.59 1.33 -10.60
CA ILE A 153 -3.30 0.83 -11.11
C ILE A 153 -3.48 -0.50 -11.84
N VAL A 154 -4.19 -1.45 -11.24
CA VAL A 154 -4.47 -2.75 -11.88
C VAL A 154 -5.27 -2.58 -13.17
N THR A 155 -6.27 -1.67 -13.17
CA THR A 155 -7.04 -1.37 -14.38
C THR A 155 -6.14 -0.82 -15.48
N MET A 156 -5.25 0.13 -15.17
CA MET A 156 -4.31 0.70 -16.13
C MET A 156 -3.39 -0.38 -16.72
N ARG A 157 -2.81 -1.25 -15.89
CA ARG A 157 -1.94 -2.34 -16.35
C ARG A 157 -2.66 -3.35 -17.24
N LEU A 158 -3.90 -3.71 -16.89
CA LEU A 158 -4.72 -4.59 -17.72
C LEU A 158 -5.03 -3.99 -19.10
N LEU A 159 -5.19 -2.66 -19.16
CA LEU A 159 -5.40 -1.94 -20.43
C LEU A 159 -4.13 -1.84 -21.28
N SER A 160 -2.96 -1.70 -20.65
CA SER A 160 -1.66 -1.63 -21.34
C SER A 160 -1.18 -2.98 -21.87
N GLY A 161 -1.73 -4.10 -21.40
CA GLY A 161 -1.26 -5.44 -21.77
C GLY A 161 -0.03 -5.93 -20.99
N ASP A 162 0.46 -5.15 -20.02
CA ASP A 162 1.64 -5.44 -19.16
C ASP A 162 1.35 -6.46 -18.05
N CYS A 163 0.35 -7.31 -18.25
CA CYS A 163 -0.04 -8.35 -17.31
C CYS A 163 0.15 -9.72 -17.97
N ASP A 164 1.28 -10.36 -17.69
CA ASP A 164 1.55 -11.76 -18.07
C ASP A 164 0.50 -12.74 -17.52
N ILE A 165 -0.29 -12.33 -16.52
CA ILE A 165 -1.32 -13.12 -15.88
C ILE A 165 -2.64 -12.32 -15.81
N LEU A 166 -3.29 -12.17 -16.97
CA LEU A 166 -4.57 -11.48 -17.13
C LEU A 166 -5.63 -11.94 -16.11
N ASP A 167 -5.72 -13.25 -15.87
CA ASP A 167 -6.70 -13.84 -14.95
C ASP A 167 -6.44 -13.47 -13.49
N GLU A 168 -5.17 -13.39 -13.07
CA GLU A 168 -4.81 -12.97 -11.72
C GLU A 168 -5.11 -11.49 -11.52
N GLY A 169 -4.74 -10.64 -12.48
CA GLY A 169 -5.07 -9.21 -12.46
C GLY A 169 -6.58 -8.95 -12.40
N LEU A 170 -7.38 -9.72 -13.15
CA LEU A 170 -8.84 -9.64 -13.09
C LEU A 170 -9.41 -10.10 -11.73
N ASN A 171 -8.84 -11.15 -11.13
CA ASN A 171 -9.26 -11.62 -9.81
C ASN A 171 -8.92 -10.61 -8.71
N VAL A 172 -7.73 -10.02 -8.76
CA VAL A 172 -7.34 -8.90 -7.90
C VAL A 172 -8.34 -7.75 -8.04
N LEU A 173 -8.60 -7.32 -9.27
CA LEU A 173 -9.52 -6.21 -9.55
C LEU A 173 -10.95 -6.49 -9.06
N ARG A 174 -11.45 -7.71 -9.23
CA ARG A 174 -12.77 -8.13 -8.71
C ARG A 174 -12.84 -8.01 -7.20
N SER A 175 -11.80 -8.44 -6.48
CA SER A 175 -11.75 -8.34 -5.02
C SER A 175 -11.68 -6.90 -4.54
N LEU A 176 -10.85 -6.06 -5.16
CA LEU A 176 -10.77 -4.62 -4.83
C LEU A 176 -12.11 -3.90 -5.08
N ARG A 177 -12.74 -4.14 -6.25
CA ARG A 177 -14.05 -3.56 -6.59
C ARG A 177 -15.16 -4.03 -5.67
N TRP A 178 -15.10 -5.27 -5.21
CA TRP A 178 -16.07 -5.79 -4.24
C TRP A 178 -16.04 -4.98 -2.95
N LEU A 179 -14.86 -4.74 -2.36
CA LEU A 179 -14.76 -3.94 -1.14
C LEU A 179 -15.27 -2.51 -1.35
N LEU A 180 -14.87 -1.86 -2.44
CA LEU A 180 -15.34 -0.51 -2.78
C LEU A 180 -16.86 -0.45 -2.92
N LYS A 181 -17.50 -1.49 -3.46
CA LYS A 181 -18.96 -1.59 -3.55
C LYS A 181 -19.59 -1.68 -2.15
N GLU A 182 -19.04 -2.48 -1.24
CA GLU A 182 -19.56 -2.59 0.13
C GLU A 182 -19.41 -1.29 0.92
N VAL A 183 -18.24 -0.63 0.83
CA VAL A 183 -18.01 0.70 1.41
C VAL A 183 -18.94 1.74 0.79
N GLY A 184 -19.10 1.71 -0.54
CA GLY A 184 -19.96 2.61 -1.28
C GLY A 184 -21.43 2.51 -0.88
N LYS A 185 -21.97 1.30 -0.66
CA LYS A 185 -23.33 1.15 -0.11
C LYS A 185 -23.47 1.89 1.21
N ARG A 186 -22.51 1.77 2.13
CA ARG A 186 -22.60 2.43 3.44
C ARG A 186 -22.55 3.96 3.34
N TRP A 187 -21.73 4.52 2.46
CA TRP A 187 -21.55 5.96 2.31
C TRP A 187 -22.63 6.62 1.44
N LEU A 188 -23.24 5.87 0.52
CA LEU A 188 -24.27 6.36 -0.41
C LEU A 188 -25.70 6.02 0.02
N CYS A 189 -25.91 5.16 1.03
CA CYS A 189 -27.24 4.88 1.59
C CYS A 189 -27.72 5.93 2.62
N CYS A 190 -27.20 7.15 2.55
CA CYS A 190 -27.74 8.31 3.27
C CYS A 190 -28.74 9.04 2.38
#